data_AF-A0A967YWK1-F1
#
_entry.id   AF-A0A967YWK1-F1
#
_cell.length_a   1.000
_cell.length_b   1.000
_cell.length_c   1.000
_cell.angle_alpha   90.00
_cell.angle_beta   90.00
_cell.angle_gamma   90.00
#
_symmetry.space_group_name_H-M   'P 1'
#
loop_
_entity.id
_entity.type
_entity.pdbx_description
1 polymer ?
#
loop_
_entity_poly.entity_id
_entity_poly.type
_entity_poly.pdbx_seq_one_letter_code
_entity_poly.pdbx_strand_id
1 'polypeptide(L)'
;MQQLTKDLIAIDSVSGNEGEIADFLSRELETRGMTVQPFCVSGKRNNLLATWDEQPPKIVFNTHMDTVPEQYGPHEDSERIYGRGACDTHGILAAQLEALQDLHEQGVKGLGILLVVGEETNHDGALHAGNCDDISAPEVLIVGEPTENTLMASQKGCLKGDLMAYGVEGHSGYPEQYDSAVEKLIFALNRLLSASWLKKDSQTGTTLNVTIKEGGKA
;
A
#
# COMPACT_ATOMS: atom_id res chain seq x y z
N MET A 1 9.26 -19.86 4.56
CA MET A 1 8.18 -19.22 3.78
C MET A 1 6.79 -19.40 4.38
N GLN A 2 6.15 -20.58 4.31
CA GLN A 2 4.73 -20.75 4.72
C GLN A 2 4.43 -20.35 6.17
N GLN A 3 5.31 -20.73 7.11
CA GLN A 3 5.14 -20.35 8.53
C GLN A 3 5.25 -18.84 8.71
N LEU A 4 6.26 -18.20 8.11
CA LEU A 4 6.42 -16.75 8.13
C LEU A 4 5.18 -16.03 7.57
N THR A 5 4.61 -16.50 6.46
CA THR A 5 3.36 -15.96 5.93
C THR A 5 2.24 -16.02 6.97
N LYS A 6 2.06 -17.14 7.66
CA LYS A 6 1.03 -17.28 8.71
C LYS A 6 1.31 -16.36 9.91
N ASP A 7 2.56 -16.23 10.31
CA ASP A 7 2.95 -15.36 11.42
C ASP A 7 2.67 -13.89 11.10
N LEU A 8 2.91 -13.45 9.85
CA LEU A 8 2.58 -12.10 9.39
C LEU A 8 1.07 -11.85 9.34
N ILE A 9 0.29 -12.79 8.78
CA ILE A 9 -1.19 -12.71 8.72
C ILE A 9 -1.79 -12.64 10.13
N ALA A 10 -1.15 -13.29 11.12
CA ALA A 10 -1.64 -13.28 12.50
C ALA A 10 -1.47 -11.92 13.19
N ILE A 11 -0.67 -11.02 12.65
CA ILE A 11 -0.44 -9.68 13.20
C ILE A 11 -1.42 -8.69 12.57
N ASP A 12 -2.23 -8.06 13.41
CA ASP A 12 -3.10 -6.97 12.97
C ASP A 12 -2.25 -5.79 12.49
N SER A 13 -2.24 -5.63 11.17
CA SER A 13 -1.46 -4.63 10.44
C SER A 13 -2.38 -3.79 9.55
N VAL A 14 -3.64 -3.56 9.95
CA VAL A 14 -4.48 -2.60 9.21
C VAL A 14 -3.77 -1.26 9.11
N SER A 15 -3.83 -0.57 7.97
CA SER A 15 -3.17 0.73 7.78
C SER A 15 -3.43 1.67 8.95
N GLY A 16 -2.36 2.16 9.58
CA GLY A 16 -2.40 2.90 10.85
C GLY A 16 -1.94 2.10 12.08
N ASN A 17 -1.90 0.76 12.01
CA ASN A 17 -1.56 -0.15 13.10
C ASN A 17 -0.32 -1.03 12.81
N GLU A 18 0.55 -0.61 11.89
CA GLU A 18 1.69 -1.40 11.40
C GLU A 18 2.86 -1.54 12.39
N GLY A 19 2.75 -1.00 13.61
CA GLY A 19 3.86 -0.98 14.57
C GLY A 19 4.31 -2.38 14.99
N GLU A 20 3.36 -3.28 15.29
CA GLU A 20 3.69 -4.63 15.75
C GLU A 20 4.33 -5.47 14.63
N ILE A 21 3.83 -5.36 13.40
CA ILE A 21 4.39 -6.09 12.26
C ILE A 21 5.78 -5.56 11.89
N ALA A 22 6.02 -4.24 12.00
CA ALA A 22 7.35 -3.66 11.81
C ALA A 22 8.34 -4.18 12.88
N ASP A 23 7.94 -4.23 14.15
CA ASP A 23 8.80 -4.76 15.23
C ASP A 23 9.07 -6.27 15.06
N PHE A 24 8.10 -7.04 14.56
CA PHE A 24 8.28 -8.44 14.20
C PHE A 24 9.28 -8.61 13.05
N LEU A 25 9.07 -7.88 11.96
CA LEU A 25 9.92 -7.94 10.77
C LEU A 25 11.35 -7.46 11.04
N SER A 26 11.54 -6.43 11.86
CA SER A 26 12.88 -5.98 12.26
C SER A 26 13.68 -7.13 12.90
N ARG A 27 13.07 -7.88 13.82
CA ARG A 27 13.71 -9.02 14.49
C ARG A 27 13.97 -10.19 13.54
N GLU A 28 13.04 -10.45 12.63
CA GLU A 28 13.19 -11.49 11.61
C GLU A 28 14.36 -11.17 10.66
N LEU A 29 14.46 -9.92 10.20
CA LEU A 29 15.55 -9.43 9.35
C LEU A 29 16.90 -9.45 10.08
N GLU A 30 16.95 -9.03 11.33
CA GLU A 30 18.16 -9.11 12.18
C GLU A 30 18.62 -10.56 12.39
N THR A 31 17.68 -11.50 12.57
CA THR A 31 17.99 -12.93 12.70
C THR A 31 18.60 -13.52 11.43
N ARG A 32 18.28 -12.94 10.26
CA ARG A 32 18.90 -13.25 8.96
C ARG A 32 20.25 -12.55 8.75
N GLY A 33 20.75 -11.83 9.75
CA GLY A 33 22.04 -11.14 9.71
C GLY A 33 22.01 -9.82 8.95
N MET A 34 20.83 -9.26 8.71
CA MET A 34 20.69 -7.95 8.07
C MET A 34 20.81 -6.84 9.12
N THR A 35 21.40 -5.72 8.71
CA THR A 35 21.30 -4.45 9.45
C THR A 35 19.97 -3.82 9.08
N VAL A 36 19.13 -3.54 10.08
CA VAL A 36 17.82 -2.91 9.89
C VAL A 36 17.88 -1.45 10.28
N GLN A 37 17.47 -0.58 9.36
CA GLN A 37 17.30 0.85 9.58
C GLN A 37 15.80 1.20 9.55
N PRO A 38 15.19 1.52 10.70
CA PRO A 38 13.82 1.99 10.76
C PRO A 38 13.73 3.48 10.40
N PHE A 39 12.70 3.85 9.63
CA PHE A 39 12.35 5.24 9.34
C PHE A 39 10.95 5.54 9.87
N CYS A 40 10.87 6.43 10.87
CA CYS A 40 9.60 6.78 11.50
C CYS A 40 8.74 7.62 10.56
N VAL A 41 7.59 7.07 10.16
CA VAL A 41 6.58 7.75 9.33
C VAL A 41 5.59 8.48 10.24
N SER A 42 5.03 7.77 11.23
CA SER A 42 4.15 8.37 12.24
C SER A 42 3.95 7.47 13.45
N GLY A 43 4.06 8.02 14.66
CA GLY A 43 3.83 7.24 15.90
C GLY A 43 4.76 6.02 16.00
N LYS A 44 4.17 4.81 15.96
CA LYS A 44 4.90 3.53 15.93
C LYS A 44 5.10 2.95 14.52
N ARG A 45 4.59 3.62 13.48
CA ARG A 45 4.65 3.16 12.10
C ARG A 45 6.00 3.53 11.52
N ASN A 46 6.83 2.51 11.28
CA ASN A 46 8.16 2.65 10.71
C ASN A 46 8.20 1.94 9.36
N ASN A 47 8.76 2.59 8.34
CA ASN A 47 9.33 1.83 7.23
C ASN A 47 10.60 1.12 7.71
N LEU A 48 10.99 0.02 7.06
CA LEU A 48 12.22 -0.70 7.35
C LEU A 48 13.05 -0.83 6.08
N LEU A 49 14.27 -0.32 6.09
CA LEU A 49 15.29 -0.70 5.10
C LEU A 49 16.23 -1.71 5.75
N ALA A 50 16.48 -2.84 5.10
CA ALA A 50 17.43 -3.83 5.60
C ALA A 50 18.40 -4.29 4.51
N THR A 51 19.68 -4.43 4.89
CA THR A 51 20.78 -4.85 4.00
C THR A 51 21.79 -5.73 4.74
N TRP A 52 22.59 -6.52 4.02
CA TRP A 52 23.76 -7.21 4.60
C TRP A 52 25.06 -6.42 4.46
N ASP A 53 25.16 -5.59 3.43
CA ASP A 53 26.38 -4.86 3.09
C ASP A 53 26.32 -3.43 3.69
N GLU A 54 27.48 -2.89 4.07
CA GLU A 54 27.61 -1.49 4.55
C GLU A 54 27.36 -0.46 3.45
N GLN A 55 27.58 -0.86 2.20
CA GLN A 55 27.33 0.00 1.05
C GLN A 55 25.85 0.00 0.70
N PRO A 56 25.30 1.12 0.20
CA PRO A 56 23.90 1.18 -0.14
C PRO A 56 23.50 0.13 -1.20
N PRO A 57 22.28 -0.45 -1.10
CA PRO A 57 21.86 -1.54 -1.96
C PRO A 57 21.59 -1.03 -3.38
N LYS A 58 22.01 -1.81 -4.38
CA LYS A 58 21.76 -1.55 -5.80
C LYS A 58 20.44 -2.13 -6.27
N ILE A 59 20.06 -3.27 -5.70
CA ILE A 59 18.79 -3.95 -5.99
C ILE A 59 18.00 -3.97 -4.69
N VAL A 60 16.84 -3.32 -4.70
CA VAL A 60 15.96 -3.25 -3.55
C VAL A 60 14.66 -3.97 -3.88
N PHE A 61 14.31 -4.96 -3.08
CA PHE A 61 12.95 -5.51 -3.06
C PHE A 61 12.09 -4.58 -2.21
N ASN A 62 10.85 -4.36 -2.60
CA ASN A 62 9.93 -3.50 -1.88
C ASN A 62 8.55 -4.13 -1.85
N THR A 63 7.87 -3.99 -0.72
CA THR A 63 6.47 -4.35 -0.54
C THR A 63 5.93 -3.64 0.69
N HIS A 64 4.62 -3.59 0.86
CA HIS A 64 4.01 -3.02 2.05
C HIS A 64 3.81 -4.05 3.16
N MET A 65 3.59 -3.56 4.38
CA MET A 65 3.29 -4.37 5.56
C MET A 65 1.81 -4.26 5.94
N ASP A 66 1.17 -3.15 5.60
CA ASP A 66 -0.20 -2.89 5.96
C ASP A 66 -1.19 -3.70 5.13
N THR A 67 -2.42 -3.73 5.62
CA THR A 67 -3.55 -4.38 4.96
C THR A 67 -4.80 -3.51 5.08
N VAL A 68 -5.78 -3.73 4.19
CA VAL A 68 -7.12 -3.15 4.36
C VAL A 68 -7.85 -3.67 5.61
N PRO A 69 -8.91 -2.97 6.08
CA PRO A 69 -9.75 -3.43 7.18
C PRO A 69 -10.36 -4.83 7.01
N GLU A 70 -10.96 -5.32 8.10
CA GLU A 70 -11.47 -6.70 8.26
C GLU A 70 -10.35 -7.73 8.31
N GLN A 71 -9.79 -7.87 9.52
CA GLN A 71 -8.78 -8.87 9.85
C GLN A 71 -9.42 -10.24 10.09
N TYR A 72 -8.77 -11.27 9.56
CA TYR A 72 -9.05 -12.66 9.87
C TYR A 72 -7.75 -13.44 9.79
N GLY A 73 -7.50 -14.22 10.85
CA GLY A 73 -6.22 -14.89 11.06
C GLY A 73 -5.94 -16.01 10.05
N PRO A 74 -4.72 -16.55 10.09
CA PRO A 74 -4.27 -17.53 9.13
C PRO A 74 -5.03 -18.85 9.30
N HIS A 75 -5.45 -19.42 8.18
CA HIS A 75 -5.86 -20.81 8.09
C HIS A 75 -5.37 -21.39 6.77
N GLU A 76 -5.24 -22.70 6.67
CA GLU A 76 -4.74 -23.36 5.47
C GLU A 76 -5.53 -24.62 5.15
N ASP A 77 -5.58 -24.96 3.87
CA ASP A 77 -5.95 -26.28 3.39
C ASP A 77 -4.73 -26.94 2.70
N SER A 78 -4.96 -28.01 1.94
CA SER A 78 -3.87 -28.73 1.25
C SER A 78 -3.17 -27.92 0.15
N GLU A 79 -3.77 -26.82 -0.32
CA GLU A 79 -3.31 -26.06 -1.48
C GLU A 79 -3.06 -24.58 -1.17
N ARG A 80 -3.78 -23.99 -0.22
CA ARG A 80 -3.83 -22.54 -0.01
C ARG A 80 -3.68 -22.14 1.45
N ILE A 81 -3.03 -21.01 1.65
CA ILE A 81 -3.07 -20.23 2.89
C ILE A 81 -4.09 -19.10 2.69
N TYR A 82 -4.93 -18.91 3.69
CA TYR A 82 -5.98 -17.91 3.72
C TYR A 82 -5.77 -16.99 4.92
N GLY A 83 -6.16 -15.74 4.76
CA GLY A 83 -5.98 -14.70 5.77
C GLY A 83 -6.04 -13.32 5.12
N ARG A 84 -6.31 -12.28 5.91
CA ARG A 84 -6.05 -10.91 5.48
C ARG A 84 -4.53 -10.77 5.34
N GLY A 85 -4.04 -10.25 4.22
CA GLY A 85 -2.60 -10.24 3.94
C GLY A 85 -2.09 -11.42 3.11
N ALA A 86 -2.83 -12.54 2.99
CA ALA A 86 -2.26 -13.76 2.40
C ALA A 86 -1.79 -13.60 0.94
N CYS A 87 -2.61 -12.94 0.11
CA CYS A 87 -2.25 -12.55 -1.25
C CYS A 87 -1.57 -11.19 -1.29
N ASP A 88 -2.14 -10.25 -0.54
CA ASP A 88 -1.82 -8.83 -0.56
C ASP A 88 -1.54 -8.34 0.87
N THR A 89 -0.29 -8.39 1.36
CA THR A 89 0.91 -8.78 0.59
C THR A 89 1.89 -9.69 1.35
N HIS A 90 1.51 -10.21 2.52
CA HIS A 90 2.37 -10.99 3.42
C HIS A 90 2.93 -12.29 2.80
N GLY A 91 2.18 -12.95 1.91
CA GLY A 91 2.69 -14.10 1.15
C GLY A 91 3.84 -13.72 0.23
N ILE A 92 3.70 -12.59 -0.47
CA ILE A 92 4.71 -12.04 -1.39
C ILE A 92 5.91 -11.54 -0.59
N LEU A 93 5.70 -10.83 0.51
CA LEU A 93 6.74 -10.39 1.43
C LEU A 93 7.59 -11.59 1.88
N ALA A 94 6.96 -12.65 2.38
CA ALA A 94 7.67 -13.86 2.80
C ALA A 94 8.47 -14.49 1.64
N ALA A 95 7.92 -14.52 0.43
CA ALA A 95 8.61 -15.05 -0.75
C ALA A 95 9.83 -14.19 -1.16
N GLN A 96 9.70 -12.87 -1.11
CA GLN A 96 10.80 -11.94 -1.38
C GLN A 96 11.95 -12.11 -0.38
N LEU A 97 11.64 -12.32 0.90
CA LEU A 97 12.65 -12.55 1.94
C LEU A 97 13.45 -13.84 1.71
N GLU A 98 12.79 -14.94 1.32
CA GLU A 98 13.52 -16.17 1.00
C GLU A 98 14.37 -16.01 -0.27
N ALA A 99 13.83 -15.37 -1.31
CA ALA A 99 14.59 -15.12 -2.54
C ALA A 99 15.83 -14.25 -2.29
N LEU A 100 15.72 -13.23 -1.43
CA LEU A 100 16.85 -12.41 -1.00
C LEU A 100 17.90 -13.21 -0.25
N GLN A 101 17.47 -14.08 0.68
CA GLN A 101 18.36 -14.96 1.43
C GLN A 101 19.12 -15.90 0.48
N ASP A 102 18.43 -16.56 -0.44
CA ASP A 102 19.03 -17.47 -1.43
C ASP A 102 20.06 -16.75 -2.32
N LEU A 103 19.76 -15.53 -2.76
CA LEU A 103 20.69 -14.73 -3.56
C LEU A 103 21.92 -14.30 -2.75
N HIS A 104 21.72 -13.90 -1.48
CA HIS A 104 22.81 -13.55 -0.58
C HIS A 104 23.76 -14.73 -0.35
N GLU A 105 23.22 -15.93 -0.12
CA GLU A 105 23.99 -17.16 0.07
C GLU A 105 24.76 -17.59 -1.19
N GLN A 106 24.25 -17.24 -2.37
CA GLN A 106 24.96 -17.40 -3.64
C GLN A 106 26.06 -16.35 -3.87
N GLY A 107 26.22 -15.39 -2.94
CA GLY A 107 27.25 -14.37 -2.98
C GLY A 107 26.87 -13.12 -3.77
N VAL A 108 25.59 -12.92 -4.11
CA VAL A 108 25.11 -11.69 -4.74
C VAL A 108 25.20 -10.54 -3.72
N LYS A 109 25.69 -9.38 -4.17
CA LYS A 109 25.98 -8.20 -3.33
C LYS A 109 25.11 -7.01 -3.70
N GLY A 110 24.97 -6.07 -2.77
CA GLY A 110 24.15 -4.87 -2.96
C GLY A 110 22.65 -5.17 -2.99
N LEU A 111 22.21 -6.17 -2.22
CA LEU A 111 20.80 -6.51 -2.05
C LEU A 111 20.24 -5.79 -0.82
N GLY A 112 19.00 -5.34 -0.92
CA GLY A 112 18.24 -4.82 0.22
C GLY A 112 16.75 -5.06 0.08
N ILE A 113 16.03 -4.86 1.18
CA ILE A 113 14.58 -4.84 1.21
C ILE A 113 14.08 -3.58 1.90
N LEU A 114 13.10 -2.91 1.28
CA LEU A 114 12.40 -1.76 1.82
C LEU A 114 10.95 -2.16 2.09
N LEU A 115 10.56 -2.26 3.36
CA LEU A 115 9.19 -2.55 3.78
C LEU A 115 8.51 -1.24 4.18
N VAL A 116 7.34 -0.97 3.60
CA VAL A 116 6.64 0.32 3.79
C VAL A 116 5.31 0.17 4.52
N VAL A 117 4.89 1.25 5.18
CA VAL A 117 3.59 1.38 5.84
C VAL A 117 2.62 2.22 4.99
N GLY A 118 1.31 2.03 5.23
CA GLY A 118 0.24 2.90 4.71
C GLY A 118 0.02 2.87 3.20
N GLU A 119 0.44 1.83 2.50
CA GLU A 119 0.26 1.69 1.05
C GLU A 119 -1.23 1.78 0.70
N GLU A 120 -2.07 1.05 1.43
CA GLU A 120 -3.49 0.83 1.11
C GLU A 120 -4.36 2.09 1.30
N THR A 121 -3.78 3.17 1.84
CA THR A 121 -4.49 4.43 2.12
C THR A 121 -3.91 5.60 1.32
N ASN A 122 -2.91 6.27 1.89
CA ASN A 122 -2.33 7.51 1.38
C ASN A 122 -0.88 7.34 0.88
N HIS A 123 -0.30 6.14 0.99
CA HIS A 123 1.07 5.80 0.60
C HIS A 123 2.12 6.65 1.33
N ASP A 124 1.83 7.05 2.58
CA ASP A 124 2.72 7.91 3.37
C ASP A 124 4.09 7.27 3.63
N GLY A 125 4.16 5.96 3.80
CA GLY A 125 5.43 5.24 3.91
C GLY A 125 6.29 5.33 2.65
N ALA A 126 5.75 5.00 1.48
CA ALA A 126 6.49 5.07 0.22
C ALA A 126 6.92 6.51 -0.13
N LEU A 127 6.05 7.50 0.12
CA LEU A 127 6.39 8.92 -0.03
C LEU A 127 7.49 9.36 0.92
N HIS A 128 7.44 8.94 2.18
CA HIS A 128 8.48 9.23 3.15
C HIS A 128 9.82 8.63 2.72
N ALA A 129 9.82 7.36 2.28
CA ALA A 129 11.02 6.68 1.79
C ALA A 129 11.64 7.36 0.56
N GLY A 130 10.81 7.75 -0.42
CA GLY A 130 11.29 8.44 -1.62
C GLY A 130 11.85 9.85 -1.39
N ASN A 131 11.59 10.44 -0.22
CA ASN A 131 12.14 11.74 0.19
C ASN A 131 13.26 11.61 1.24
N CYS A 132 13.68 10.39 1.58
CA CYS A 132 14.72 10.14 2.56
C CYS A 132 16.08 10.01 1.88
N ASP A 133 17.03 10.90 2.20
CA ASP A 133 18.37 10.90 1.62
C ASP A 133 19.18 9.63 1.95
N ASP A 134 18.85 8.97 3.08
CA ASP A 134 19.51 7.73 3.52
C ASP A 134 19.15 6.52 2.65
N ILE A 135 18.01 6.57 1.95
CA ILE A 135 17.61 5.55 0.99
C ILE A 135 18.19 5.96 -0.36
N SER A 136 19.45 5.61 -0.61
CA SER A 136 20.09 5.87 -1.91
C SER A 136 19.22 5.31 -3.03
N ALA A 137 19.05 6.06 -4.12
CA ALA A 137 18.28 5.60 -5.27
C ALA A 137 18.86 4.26 -5.80
N PRO A 138 18.12 3.14 -5.71
CA PRO A 138 18.62 1.87 -6.20
C PRO A 138 18.66 1.86 -7.73
N GLU A 139 19.53 1.03 -8.30
CA GLU A 139 19.57 0.78 -9.74
C GLU A 139 18.32 0.03 -10.20
N VAL A 140 17.79 -0.85 -9.34
CA VAL A 140 16.60 -1.65 -9.58
C VAL A 140 15.73 -1.69 -8.33
N LEU A 141 14.44 -1.39 -8.48
CA LEU A 141 13.42 -1.59 -7.45
C LEU A 141 12.46 -2.70 -7.92
N ILE A 142 12.36 -3.77 -7.15
CA ILE A 142 11.44 -4.90 -7.40
C ILE A 142 10.27 -4.76 -6.44
N VAL A 143 9.14 -4.25 -6.92
CA VAL A 143 7.94 -4.07 -6.12
C VAL A 143 7.12 -5.37 -6.12
N GLY A 144 6.86 -5.89 -4.93
CA GLY A 144 6.10 -7.10 -4.66
C GLY A 144 4.63 -6.78 -4.53
N GLU A 145 3.87 -7.09 -5.56
CA GLU A 145 2.42 -6.91 -5.63
C GLU A 145 1.78 -8.13 -6.30
N PRO A 146 0.49 -8.42 -6.07
CA PRO A 146 -0.19 -9.57 -6.65
C PRO A 146 -0.39 -9.36 -8.16
N THR A 147 0.59 -9.79 -8.94
CA THR A 147 0.62 -9.69 -10.41
C THR A 147 0.44 -11.05 -11.10
N GLU A 148 0.02 -12.08 -10.36
CA GLU A 148 -0.06 -13.47 -10.84
C GLU A 148 1.28 -13.98 -11.43
N ASN A 149 2.41 -13.58 -10.82
CA ASN A 149 3.77 -13.84 -11.31
C ASN A 149 4.06 -13.26 -12.71
N THR A 150 3.31 -12.24 -13.14
CA THR A 150 3.57 -11.52 -14.39
C THR A 150 4.38 -10.26 -14.11
N LEU A 151 5.46 -10.06 -14.88
CA LEU A 151 6.24 -8.83 -14.77
C LEU A 151 5.41 -7.62 -15.22
N MET A 152 5.11 -6.74 -14.27
CA MET A 152 4.46 -5.45 -14.53
C MET A 152 5.52 -4.34 -14.54
N ALA A 153 5.86 -3.84 -15.73
CA ALA A 153 6.87 -2.79 -15.89
C ALA A 153 6.33 -1.38 -15.60
N SER A 154 5.02 -1.20 -15.51
CA SER A 154 4.39 0.09 -15.23
C SER A 154 2.99 -0.08 -14.65
N GLN A 155 2.53 0.96 -13.96
CA GLN A 155 1.17 1.09 -13.46
C GLN A 155 0.55 2.42 -13.91
N LYS A 156 -0.78 2.53 -13.80
CA LYS A 156 -1.46 3.80 -14.04
C LYS A 156 -1.13 4.78 -12.91
N GLY A 157 -1.07 6.08 -13.24
CA GLY A 157 -1.11 7.10 -12.19
C GLY A 157 -2.45 7.09 -11.45
N CYS A 158 -2.42 7.42 -10.17
CA CYS A 158 -3.61 7.52 -9.33
C CYS A 158 -3.81 8.97 -8.86
N LEU A 159 -5.04 9.49 -9.00
CA LEU A 159 -5.48 10.74 -8.41
C LEU A 159 -6.67 10.44 -7.50
N LYS A 160 -6.49 10.60 -6.19
CA LYS A 160 -7.56 10.52 -5.18
C LYS A 160 -7.90 11.94 -4.73
N GLY A 161 -9.18 12.23 -4.48
CA GLY A 161 -9.60 13.55 -4.00
C GLY A 161 -11.04 13.56 -3.51
N ASP A 162 -11.31 14.43 -2.53
CA ASP A 162 -12.64 14.64 -1.98
C ASP A 162 -13.34 15.76 -2.75
N LEU A 163 -14.56 15.49 -3.23
CA LEU A 163 -15.44 16.50 -3.82
C LEU A 163 -16.48 16.92 -2.79
N MET A 164 -16.39 18.16 -2.32
CA MET A 164 -17.31 18.73 -1.34
C MET A 164 -18.16 19.84 -1.96
N ALA A 165 -19.45 19.85 -1.67
CA ALA A 165 -20.33 20.97 -1.99
C ALA A 165 -20.96 21.51 -0.70
N TYR A 166 -21.17 22.81 -0.68
CA TYR A 166 -21.82 23.52 0.41
C TYR A 166 -23.10 24.18 -0.09
N GLY A 167 -24.05 24.33 0.82
CA GLY A 167 -25.39 24.81 0.56
C GLY A 167 -25.94 25.60 1.74
N VAL A 168 -27.20 25.99 1.65
CA VAL A 168 -27.96 26.65 2.73
C VAL A 168 -29.07 25.70 3.14
N GLU A 169 -29.16 25.38 4.43
CA GLU A 169 -30.23 24.54 4.98
C GLU A 169 -31.58 25.28 4.94
N GLY A 170 -32.66 24.56 4.71
CA GLY A 170 -34.01 25.09 4.76
C GLY A 170 -35.06 23.98 4.67
N HIS A 171 -36.32 24.33 4.92
CA HIS A 171 -37.41 23.38 4.90
C HIS A 171 -37.68 22.91 3.46
N SER A 172 -37.72 21.59 3.24
CA SER A 172 -37.85 20.98 1.90
C SER A 172 -39.11 21.41 1.12
N GLY A 173 -40.15 21.86 1.83
CA GLY A 173 -41.36 22.46 1.25
C GLY A 173 -41.21 23.88 0.68
N TYR A 174 -40.06 24.56 0.88
CA TYR A 174 -39.80 25.92 0.40
C TYR A 174 -38.48 25.99 -0.40
N PRO A 175 -38.46 25.49 -1.66
CA PRO A 175 -37.25 25.42 -2.49
C PRO A 175 -36.50 26.74 -2.69
N GLU A 176 -37.21 27.85 -2.60
CA GLU A 176 -36.64 29.20 -2.73
C GLU A 176 -35.83 29.64 -1.50
N GLN A 177 -35.89 28.91 -0.39
CA GLN A 177 -35.26 29.26 0.89
C GLN A 177 -34.01 28.44 1.20
N TYR A 178 -33.66 27.46 0.37
CA TYR A 178 -32.48 26.62 0.55
C TYR A 178 -31.64 26.56 -0.72
N ASP A 179 -30.40 26.11 -0.56
CA ASP A 179 -29.47 25.87 -1.66
C ASP A 179 -28.87 24.48 -1.46
N SER A 180 -29.27 23.51 -2.28
CA SER A 180 -28.98 22.10 -2.03
C SER A 180 -27.54 21.73 -2.41
N ALA A 181 -26.71 21.44 -1.39
CA ALA A 181 -25.38 20.87 -1.59
C ALA A 181 -25.44 19.52 -2.33
N VAL A 182 -26.47 18.72 -2.08
CA VAL A 182 -26.64 17.40 -2.70
C VAL A 182 -26.92 17.54 -4.19
N GLU A 183 -27.79 18.47 -4.59
CA GLU A 183 -28.07 18.73 -6.01
C GLU A 183 -26.80 19.17 -6.75
N LYS A 184 -26.01 20.09 -6.17
CA LYS A 184 -24.72 20.51 -6.73
C LYS A 184 -23.77 19.32 -6.95
N LEU A 185 -23.67 18.42 -5.97
CA LEU A 185 -22.85 17.20 -6.11
C LEU A 185 -23.37 16.30 -7.24
N ILE A 186 -24.68 16.08 -7.34
CA ILE A 186 -25.27 15.28 -8.42
C ILE A 186 -24.88 15.85 -9.79
N PHE A 187 -24.99 17.18 -9.98
CA PHE A 187 -24.60 17.81 -11.25
C PHE A 187 -23.10 17.71 -11.54
N ALA A 188 -22.25 17.92 -10.53
CA ALA A 188 -20.80 17.80 -10.68
C ALA A 188 -20.39 16.36 -11.01
N LEU A 189 -20.94 15.37 -10.30
CA LEU A 189 -20.70 13.95 -10.53
C LEU A 189 -21.15 13.52 -11.93
N ASN A 190 -22.33 13.96 -12.38
CA ASN A 190 -22.81 13.66 -13.73
C ASN A 190 -21.83 14.17 -14.80
N ARG A 191 -21.26 15.37 -14.61
CA ARG A 191 -20.24 15.91 -15.52
C ARG A 191 -18.95 15.08 -15.50
N LEU A 192 -18.48 14.66 -14.32
CA LEU A 192 -17.27 13.83 -14.19
C LEU A 192 -17.47 12.45 -14.83
N LEU A 193 -18.61 11.80 -14.58
CA LEU A 193 -18.93 10.48 -15.15
C LEU A 193 -19.16 10.53 -16.66
N SER A 194 -19.68 11.64 -17.18
CA SER A 194 -19.90 11.85 -18.63
C SER A 194 -18.67 12.36 -19.37
N ALA A 195 -17.60 12.76 -18.67
CA ALA A 195 -16.40 13.29 -19.29
C ALA A 195 -15.63 12.21 -20.06
N SER A 196 -15.04 12.58 -21.18
CA SER A 196 -14.14 11.71 -21.94
C SER A 196 -12.76 11.71 -21.28
N TRP A 197 -12.59 10.92 -20.22
CA TRP A 197 -11.27 10.65 -19.66
C TRP A 197 -10.38 10.01 -20.74
N LEU A 198 -9.15 10.51 -20.89
CA LEU A 198 -8.26 10.20 -22.01
C LEU A 198 -8.11 8.68 -22.20
N LYS A 199 -8.47 8.20 -23.40
CA LYS A 199 -8.12 6.85 -23.90
C LYS A 199 -6.85 6.87 -24.76
N LYS A 200 -6.13 7.99 -24.81
CA LYS A 200 -5.29 8.31 -25.96
C LYS A 200 -3.97 7.52 -26.05
N ASP A 201 -3.44 6.98 -24.95
CA ASP A 201 -2.11 6.34 -24.95
C ASP A 201 -1.96 5.08 -24.06
N SER A 202 -3.03 4.55 -23.48
CA SER A 202 -2.95 3.29 -22.72
C SER A 202 -3.97 2.27 -23.22
N GLN A 203 -3.58 1.00 -23.33
CA GLN A 203 -4.47 -0.09 -23.76
C GLN A 203 -5.74 -0.21 -22.90
N THR A 204 -5.74 0.38 -21.70
CA THR A 204 -6.82 0.27 -20.71
C THR A 204 -7.47 1.61 -20.31
N GLY A 205 -7.01 2.75 -20.83
CA GLY A 205 -7.55 4.11 -20.57
C GLY A 205 -7.46 4.61 -19.13
N THR A 206 -7.81 5.87 -18.89
CA THR A 206 -8.06 6.40 -17.53
C THR A 206 -9.41 5.90 -17.01
N THR A 207 -9.43 5.43 -15.76
CA THR A 207 -10.64 4.95 -15.07
C THR A 207 -11.01 5.91 -13.95
N LEU A 208 -12.31 6.10 -13.70
CA LEU A 208 -12.85 6.91 -12.60
C LEU A 208 -13.74 6.02 -11.73
N ASN A 209 -13.51 6.05 -10.42
CA ASN A 209 -14.38 5.46 -9.42
C ASN A 209 -14.86 6.56 -8.47
N VAL A 210 -16.13 6.48 -8.04
CA VAL A 210 -16.74 7.43 -7.11
C VAL A 210 -17.34 6.66 -5.94
N THR A 211 -17.04 7.07 -4.72
CA THR A 211 -17.65 6.58 -3.48
C THR A 211 -18.33 7.73 -2.75
N ILE A 212 -19.25 7.41 -1.83
CA ILE A 212 -19.96 8.41 -1.00
C ILE A 212 -19.49 8.24 0.44
N LYS A 213 -19.02 9.35 1.04
CA LYS A 213 -18.59 9.38 2.45
C LYS A 213 -19.70 9.87 3.39
N GLU A 214 -20.35 10.98 3.06
CA GLU A 214 -21.43 11.60 3.83
C GLU A 214 -22.28 12.49 2.91
N GLY A 215 -23.58 12.67 3.21
CA GLY A 215 -24.40 13.64 2.48
C GLY A 215 -25.86 13.75 2.94
N GLY A 216 -26.34 14.99 3.09
CA GLY A 216 -27.74 15.33 3.34
C GLY A 216 -28.20 15.13 4.79
N LYS A 217 -29.18 15.94 5.21
CA LYS A 217 -29.96 15.77 6.44
C LYS A 217 -31.43 15.98 6.08
N ALA A 218 -32.32 15.19 6.69
CA ALA A 218 -33.76 15.25 6.46
C ALA A 218 -34.40 16.48 7.13
#